data_AF-A0A8T1H897-F1
#
_entry.id   AF-A0A8T1H897-F1
#
_cell.length_a   1.000
_cell.length_b   1.000
_cell.length_c   1.000
_cell.angle_alpha   90.00
_cell.angle_beta   90.00
_cell.angle_gamma   90.00
#
_symmetry.space_group_name_H-M   'P 1'
#
loop_
_entity.id
_entity.type
_entity.pdbx_description
1 polymer ?
#
loop_
_entity_poly.entity_id
_entity_poly.type
_entity_poly.pdbx_seq_one_letter_code
_entity_poly.pdbx_strand_id
1 'polypeptide(L)' 'MGGWMKIQKKWGLIEKAADSPNMTQLELAAWAKNTYKLRRALAQTTVSDILLMAPTIMSKAYGDGKRRKPLEVTLGL' A
#
# COMPACT_ATOMS: atom_id res chain seq x y z
N MET A 1 -10.13 0.16 -15.09
CA MET A 1 -9.02 0.41 -14.14
C MET A 1 -8.78 -0.86 -13.32
N GLY A 2 -7.75 -1.62 -13.69
CA GLY A 2 -7.50 -2.98 -13.18
C GLY A 2 -7.34 -3.02 -11.68
N GLY A 3 -7.95 -4.01 -11.04
CA GLY A 3 -8.03 -4.15 -9.58
C GLY A 3 -6.67 -3.96 -8.91
N TRP A 4 -6.53 -2.83 -8.22
CA TRP A 4 -5.34 -2.55 -7.43
C TRP A 4 -5.16 -3.60 -6.33
N MET A 5 -3.90 -3.84 -5.99
CA MET A 5 -3.45 -4.82 -5.03
C MET A 5 -4.34 -4.84 -3.76
N LYS A 6 -4.82 -6.04 -3.38
CA LYS A 6 -5.70 -6.23 -2.20
C LYS A 6 -5.10 -5.53 -0.97
N ILE A 7 -5.96 -4.98 -0.13
CA ILE A 7 -5.56 -4.24 1.10
C ILE A 7 -4.59 -5.04 1.98
N GLN A 8 -4.80 -6.34 2.13
CA GLN A 8 -3.92 -7.25 2.87
C GLN A 8 -2.48 -7.25 2.34
N LYS A 9 -2.30 -7.21 1.01
CA LYS A 9 -0.97 -7.16 0.40
C LYS A 9 -0.30 -5.80 0.62
N LYS A 10 -1.07 -4.72 0.76
CA LYS A 10 -0.55 -3.40 1.14
C LYS A 10 -0.08 -3.40 2.60
N TRP A 11 -0.84 -4.01 3.51
CA TRP A 11 -0.43 -4.18 4.90
C TRP A 11 0.90 -4.91 5.01
N GLY A 12 1.05 -6.07 4.38
CA GLY A 12 2.31 -6.80 4.43
C GLY A 12 3.49 -6.04 3.79
N LEU A 13 3.25 -5.14 2.83
CA LEU A 13 4.29 -4.25 2.30
C LEU A 13 4.73 -3.20 3.33
N ILE A 14 3.77 -2.61 4.04
CA ILE A 14 4.03 -1.61 5.09
C ILE A 14 4.75 -2.27 6.27
N GLU A 15 4.30 -3.46 6.70
CA GLU A 15 4.97 -4.25 7.74
C GLU A 15 6.39 -4.60 7.33
N LYS A 16 6.63 -5.00 6.07
CA LYS A 16 7.98 -5.31 5.62
C LYS A 16 8.90 -4.09 5.61
N ALA A 17 8.38 -2.92 5.24
CA ALA A 17 9.14 -1.67 5.28
C ALA A 17 9.48 -1.25 6.72
N ALA A 18 8.56 -1.50 7.67
CA ALA A 18 8.80 -1.23 9.09
C ALA A 18 9.82 -2.20 9.71
N ASP A 19 9.76 -3.48 9.34
CA ASP A 19 10.69 -4.54 9.77
C ASP A 19 12.10 -4.35 9.19
N SER A 20 12.21 -3.78 7.99
CA SER A 20 13.48 -3.62 7.27
C SER A 20 13.65 -2.17 6.79
N PRO A 21 13.97 -1.21 7.68
CA PRO A 21 14.08 0.21 7.33
C PRO A 21 15.21 0.51 6.33
N ASN A 22 16.18 -0.40 6.20
CA ASN A 22 17.30 -0.27 5.25
C ASN A 22 16.93 -0.67 3.81
N MET A 23 15.77 -1.31 3.59
CA MET A 23 15.33 -1.73 2.25
C MET A 23 14.85 -0.51 1.46
N THR A 24 15.39 -0.34 0.26
CA THR A 24 14.96 0.72 -0.66
C THR A 24 13.57 0.45 -1.25
N GLN A 25 12.91 1.48 -1.80
CA GLN A 25 11.61 1.32 -2.47
C GLN A 25 11.67 0.32 -3.64
N LEU A 26 12.80 0.26 -4.35
CA LEU A 26 13.03 -0.70 -5.42
C LEU A 26 13.08 -2.14 -4.89
N GLU A 27 13.78 -2.36 -3.78
CA GLU A 27 13.88 -3.67 -3.13
C GLU A 27 12.54 -4.10 -2.54
N LEU A 28 11.79 -3.19 -1.92
CA LEU A 28 10.42 -3.44 -1.47
C LEU A 28 9.50 -3.81 -2.64
N ALA A 29 9.64 -3.15 -3.79
CA ALA A 29 8.89 -3.48 -4.99
C ALA A 29 9.25 -4.87 -5.54
N ALA A 30 10.53 -5.25 -5.53
CA ALA A 30 11.01 -6.55 -5.94
C ALA A 30 10.55 -7.66 -4.98
N TRP A 31 10.64 -7.41 -3.67
CA TRP A 31 10.11 -8.29 -2.63
C TRP A 31 8.61 -8.50 -2.81
N ALA A 32 7.83 -7.42 -2.98
CA ALA A 32 6.39 -7.50 -3.19
C ALA A 32 6.03 -8.31 -4.44
N LYS A 33 6.80 -8.14 -5.54
CA LYS A 33 6.63 -8.92 -6.77
C LYS A 33 6.79 -10.41 -6.49
N ASN A 34 7.87 -10.80 -5.81
CA ASN A 34 8.19 -12.19 -5.52
C ASN A 34 7.22 -12.80 -4.52
N THR A 35 6.98 -12.12 -3.40
CA THR A 35 6.11 -12.60 -2.31
C THR A 35 4.65 -12.73 -2.75
N TYR A 36 4.14 -11.77 -3.54
CA TYR A 36 2.74 -11.77 -3.95
C TYR A 36 2.50 -12.28 -5.38
N LYS A 37 3.53 -12.84 -6.01
CA LYS A 37 3.52 -13.39 -7.38
C LYS A 37 2.90 -12.41 -8.39
N LEU A 38 3.31 -11.14 -8.32
CA LEU A 38 2.78 -10.09 -9.20
C LEU A 38 3.36 -10.24 -10.61
N ARG A 39 2.54 -10.00 -11.64
CA ARG A 39 2.99 -10.04 -13.04
C ARG A 39 4.11 -9.04 -13.31
N ARG A 40 4.07 -7.88 -12.65
CA ARG A 40 5.09 -6.83 -12.72
C ARG A 40 5.43 -6.35 -11.31
N ALA A 41 6.66 -5.90 -11.11
CA ALA A 41 7.02 -5.15 -9.91
C ALA A 41 6.18 -3.87 -9.80
N LEU A 42 5.94 -3.45 -8.56
CA LEU A 42 5.35 -2.15 -8.29
C LEU A 42 6.31 -1.05 -8.79
N ALA A 43 5.76 0.05 -9.29
CA ALA A 43 6.57 1.23 -9.51
C ALA A 43 7.03 1.78 -8.15
N GLN A 44 8.24 2.35 -8.09
CA GLN A 44 8.76 2.95 -6.86
C GLN A 44 7.82 4.04 -6.32
N THR A 45 7.23 4.85 -7.22
CA THR A 45 6.21 5.85 -6.87
C THR A 45 5.02 5.22 -6.16
N THR A 46 4.54 4.07 -6.63
CA THR A 46 3.45 3.34 -5.97
C THR A 46 3.84 2.81 -4.58
N VAL A 47 5.09 2.35 -4.41
CA VAL A 47 5.59 1.96 -3.08
C VAL A 47 5.62 3.18 -2.16
N SER A 48 6.13 4.32 -2.65
CA SER A 48 6.15 5.58 -1.91
C SER A 48 4.74 6.00 -1.48
N ASP A 49 3.76 5.98 -2.38
CA ASP A 49 2.36 6.33 -2.07
C ASP A 49 1.77 5.42 -1.00
N ILE A 50 2.07 4.12 -1.04
CA ILE A 50 1.60 3.15 -0.03
C ILE A 50 2.22 3.45 1.33
N LEU A 51 3.52 3.75 1.38
CA LEU A 51 4.21 4.06 2.63
C LEU A 51 3.77 5.40 3.22
N LEU A 52 3.55 6.43 2.38
CA LEU A 52 3.00 7.71 2.81
C LEU A 52 1.59 7.57 3.38
N MET A 53 0.77 6.69 2.77
CA MET A 53 -0.57 6.39 3.24
C MET A 53 -0.60 5.26 4.29
N ALA A 54 0.53 4.79 4.80
CA ALA A 54 0.60 3.70 5.77
C ALA A 54 -0.35 3.84 6.97
N PRO A 55 -0.38 4.98 7.71
CA PRO A 55 -1.28 5.13 8.85
C PRO A 55 -2.75 5.04 8.45
N THR A 56 -3.11 5.60 7.29
CA THR A 56 -4.45 5.53 6.73
C THR A 56 -4.80 4.10 6.31
N ILE A 57 -3.88 3.42 5.62
CA ILE A 57 -4.10 2.07 5.09
C ILE A 57 -4.21 1.05 6.22
N MET A 58 -3.39 1.16 7.28
CA MET A 58 -3.42 0.27 8.44
C MET A 58 -4.55 0.59 9.43
N SER A 59 -5.22 1.75 9.30
CA SER A 59 -6.38 2.06 10.14
C SER A 59 -7.50 1.06 9.91
N LYS A 60 -8.09 0.57 11.01
CA LYS A 60 -9.26 -0.32 10.98
C LYS A 60 -10.44 0.29 10.20
N ALA A 61 -10.55 1.63 10.18
CA ALA A 61 -11.58 2.36 9.43
C ALA A 61 -11.39 2.31 7.89
N TYR A 62 -10.19 2.00 7.42
CA TYR A 62 -9.89 1.80 6.01
C TYR A 62 -10.23 0.37 5.55
N GLY A 63 -10.19 -0.59 6.49
CA GLY A 63 -10.44 -2.01 6.29
C GLY A 63 -11.87 -2.45 6.54
N ASP A 64 -12.80 -2.03 5.67
CA ASP A 64 -13.92 -2.89 5.29
C ASP A 64 -13.97 -2.90 3.76
N GLY A 65 -13.93 -4.11 3.18
CA GLY A 65 -13.43 -4.41 1.82
C GLY A 65 -14.21 -3.84 0.64
N LYS A 66 -14.95 -2.74 0.82
CA LYS A 66 -15.90 -2.14 -0.12
C LYS A 66 -15.57 -0.71 -0.58
N ARG A 67 -14.50 -0.06 -0.10
CA ARG A 67 -14.25 1.34 -0.48
C ARG A 67 -13.55 1.51 -1.84
N ARG A 68 -14.37 1.74 -2.86
CA ARG A 68 -14.11 2.62 -4.02
C ARG A 68 -14.96 3.90 -3.91
N LYS A 69 -14.92 4.60 -2.77
CA LYS A 69 -15.55 5.92 -2.67
C LYS A 69 -14.53 6.96 -2.22
N PRO A 70 -14.62 8.21 -2.73
CA PRO A 70 -13.71 9.28 -2.36
C PRO A 70 -13.81 9.51 -0.85
N LEU A 71 -12.69 9.83 -0.21
CA LEU A 71 -12.72 10.44 1.11
C LEU A 71 -13.54 11.72 0.96
N GLU A 72 -14.66 11.83 1.69
CA GLU A 72 -15.29 13.14 1.87
C GLU A 72 -14.23 14.03 2.51
N VAL A 73 -13.82 15.05 1.76
CA VAL A 73 -13.01 16.14 2.27
C VAL A 73 -13.94 16.92 3.18
N THR A 74 -13.78 16.75 4.50
CA THR A 74 -14.39 17.68 5.45
C THR A 74 -13.72 19.03 5.22
N LEU A 75 -14.35 19.89 4.41
CA LEU A 75 -14.06 21.30 4.36
C LEU A 75 -14.43 21.86 5.74
N GLY A 76 -13.43 22.14 6.57
CA GLY A 76 -13.63 22.84 7.83
C GLY A 76 -14.13 24.25 7.53
N LEU A 77 -15.27 24.59 8.15
CA LEU A 77 -15.83 25.94 8.28
C LEU A 77 -14.89 26.86 9.06
#